data_AF-A0A0D7KEW9-F1
#
_entry.id   AF-A0A0D7KEW9-F1
#
_cell.length_a   1.000
_cell.length_b   1.000
_cell.length_c   1.000
_cell.angle_alpha   90.00
_cell.angle_beta   90.00
_cell.angle_gamma   90.00
#
_symmetry.space_group_name_H-M   'P 1'
#
loop_
_entity.id
_entity.type
_entity.pdbx_description
1 polymer ?
#
loop_
_entity_poly.entity_id
_entity_poly.type
_entity_poly.pdbx_seq_one_letter_code
_entity_poly.pdbx_strand_id
1 'polypeptide(L)'
;DQGLIQPASILDDAPIVLKDGSKGYHIPGNANGRYQGLVTARSALSQSLNLPALKIYIEKLGVKKALDFVQKLGITTIQPEDYYAQTGVIGGLRYGVTVEEITNAFGAIANQGVFNDAYLISKIVDSNGNIVYQHKEDPQAVVSKQSAYLMTDMMKSVITDSRGTGRRVRGEFDLYGKVEVAAKTGSTQNYADTWFIGSTPDVTMGVWVGYDKPIHVLNRDARSRSTEIWSKVMNEVNKAKPNLLHTKEFTRPDGIVSMTVSGYSGKLPNELTRLGGKFVTDIFNRKYVPKTEEDALVHMKYITYDGVNYIPQDSTPADMIGEKVVLKREKPIQVLVEELKKALGHLSSSSNRRSFSDYLPEDANNDAPAKVDPRKDDGKAPSAPRSVRIAALKSDSVRITFSRNPESDVVGYRLYRSMSGGAYQQQSGTVLTGEETRFTGYVSGNKQYSFYVTAVDVGGHESIPSEIVQWGSNGSGTGTEVTPTPGSNDPTESGSSNSGREESSHEVDNGSGQEPQRAAAQVPDAPNGLKTALTDMGVRLSWKAASNNPSEYYIYYSASQNGSYERIGSSTSTDFELITLTPGGWYYVTATNSAGESTSSPAVQVNN
;
A
#
# COMPACT_ATOMS: atom_id res chain seq x y z
N ASP A 1 -10.46 14.37 -13.41
CA ASP A 1 -10.59 15.28 -14.57
C ASP A 1 -9.26 15.67 -15.22
N GLN A 2 -8.38 16.42 -14.55
CA GLN A 2 -7.06 16.87 -15.11
C GLN A 2 -6.02 15.75 -15.38
N GLY A 3 -6.38 14.46 -15.35
CA GLY A 3 -5.48 13.32 -15.59
C GLY A 3 -4.44 13.02 -14.50
N LEU A 4 -4.29 13.86 -13.47
CA LEU A 4 -3.26 13.76 -12.42
C LEU A 4 -3.32 12.46 -11.57
N ILE A 5 -4.51 11.88 -11.41
CA ILE A 5 -4.77 10.63 -10.66
C ILE A 5 -5.90 9.85 -11.32
N GLN A 6 -5.89 8.54 -11.13
CA GLN A 6 -6.91 7.54 -11.51
C GLN A 6 -7.15 6.60 -10.29
N PRO A 7 -8.22 5.79 -10.24
CA PRO A 7 -8.56 4.96 -9.06
C PRO A 7 -7.43 4.08 -8.51
N ALA A 8 -6.63 3.45 -9.39
CA ALA A 8 -5.45 2.66 -9.02
C ALA A 8 -4.12 3.43 -9.00
N SER A 9 -4.11 4.76 -9.18
CA SER A 9 -2.90 5.56 -8.94
C SER A 9 -2.46 5.38 -7.49
N ILE A 10 -1.17 5.14 -7.29
CA ILE A 10 -0.59 4.92 -5.98
C ILE A 10 -0.26 6.25 -5.31
N LEU A 11 -0.57 6.34 -4.02
CA LEU A 11 -0.42 7.51 -3.16
C LEU A 11 0.28 7.09 -1.86
N ASP A 12 1.14 7.96 -1.35
CA ASP A 12 1.96 7.69 -0.16
C ASP A 12 1.27 8.19 1.12
N ASP A 13 0.61 7.28 1.84
CA ASP A 13 0.04 7.50 3.18
C ASP A 13 1.13 7.47 4.28
N ALA A 14 2.12 8.35 4.12
CA ALA A 14 3.15 8.70 5.11
C ALA A 14 3.01 10.18 5.54
N PRO A 15 3.53 10.59 6.71
CA PRO A 15 3.34 11.95 7.22
C PRO A 15 3.74 13.07 6.25
N ILE A 16 3.15 14.24 6.47
CA ILE A 16 3.56 15.51 5.83
C ILE A 16 3.86 16.55 6.91
N VAL A 17 4.97 17.27 6.76
CA VAL A 17 5.39 18.34 7.68
C VAL A 17 5.03 19.68 7.06
N LEU A 18 3.90 20.26 7.51
CA LEU A 18 3.43 21.58 7.09
C LEU A 18 4.10 22.68 7.91
N LYS A 19 4.25 23.87 7.33
CA LYS A 19 4.76 25.05 8.05
C LYS A 19 3.57 25.76 8.71
N ASP A 20 3.64 25.98 10.02
CA ASP A 20 2.67 26.78 10.77
C ASP A 20 3.37 28.11 11.15
N GLY A 21 2.92 29.24 10.58
CA GLY A 21 3.52 30.55 10.86
C GLY A 21 3.45 31.00 12.33
N SER A 22 2.60 30.35 13.14
CA SER A 22 2.42 30.62 14.57
C SER A 22 3.05 29.57 15.49
N LYS A 23 3.24 28.33 15.02
CA LYS A 23 3.75 27.18 15.81
C LYS A 23 5.02 26.54 15.24
N GLY A 24 5.61 27.14 14.21
CA GLY A 24 6.70 26.58 13.40
C GLY A 24 6.21 25.49 12.44
N TYR A 25 5.60 24.44 12.98
CA TYR A 25 5.22 23.24 12.22
C TYR A 25 3.87 22.67 12.64
N HIS A 26 3.16 22.09 11.67
CA HIS A 26 1.98 21.26 11.88
C HIS A 26 2.18 19.91 11.17
N ILE A 27 1.89 18.81 11.86
CA ILE A 27 1.99 17.45 11.32
C ILE A 27 0.59 16.83 11.37
N PRO A 28 -0.20 16.92 10.28
CA PRO A 28 -1.50 16.24 10.19
C PRO A 28 -1.35 14.72 10.31
N GLY A 29 -2.37 14.06 10.85
CA GLY A 29 -2.45 12.61 10.95
C GLY A 29 -3.80 12.07 10.45
N ASN A 30 -3.86 10.77 10.18
CA ASN A 30 -5.11 10.07 9.91
C ASN A 30 -5.95 9.87 11.18
N ALA A 31 -7.28 9.81 11.05
CA ALA A 31 -8.18 9.54 12.17
C ALA A 31 -8.00 8.14 12.79
N ASN A 32 -7.50 7.17 12.02
CA ASN A 32 -7.11 5.84 12.53
C ASN A 32 -5.76 5.85 13.28
N GLY A 33 -5.03 6.97 13.22
CA GLY A 33 -3.72 7.14 13.85
C GLY A 33 -2.56 6.39 13.20
N ARG A 34 -2.71 5.84 11.99
CA ARG A 34 -1.68 5.06 11.27
C ARG A 34 -1.26 5.71 9.97
N TYR A 35 -0.18 5.19 9.40
CA TYR A 35 0.39 5.58 8.11
C TYR A 35 0.59 4.30 7.29
N GLN A 36 -0.31 4.03 6.34
CA GLN A 36 -0.34 2.76 5.60
C GLN A 36 0.67 2.67 4.45
N GLY A 37 1.45 3.74 4.19
CA GLY A 37 2.40 3.77 3.08
C GLY A 37 1.70 3.75 1.73
N LEU A 38 2.17 2.95 0.78
CA LEU A 38 1.67 2.96 -0.59
C LEU A 38 0.27 2.33 -0.76
N VAL A 39 -0.75 3.19 -0.82
CA VAL A 39 -2.18 2.87 -1.01
C VAL A 39 -2.68 3.33 -2.39
N THR A 40 -3.77 2.76 -2.89
CA THR A 40 -4.45 3.26 -4.11
C THR A 40 -5.30 4.49 -3.80
N ALA A 41 -5.59 5.32 -4.81
CA ALA A 41 -6.54 6.42 -4.67
C ALA A 41 -7.94 5.95 -4.24
N ARG A 42 -8.39 4.80 -4.74
CA ARG A 42 -9.64 4.14 -4.31
C ARG A 42 -9.63 3.80 -2.82
N SER A 43 -8.58 3.14 -2.31
CA SER A 43 -8.46 2.82 -0.88
C SER A 43 -8.32 4.07 -0.01
N ALA A 44 -7.60 5.10 -0.48
CA ALA A 44 -7.47 6.37 0.21
C ALA A 44 -8.82 7.10 0.37
N LEU A 45 -9.66 7.14 -0.68
CA LEU A 45 -11.00 7.73 -0.59
C LEU A 45 -11.92 6.89 0.29
N SER A 46 -11.94 5.57 0.08
CA SER A 46 -12.70 4.57 0.84
C SER A 46 -12.53 4.73 2.36
N GLN A 47 -11.27 4.82 2.79
CA GLN A 47 -10.88 4.87 4.20
C GLN A 47 -10.77 6.31 4.73
N SER A 48 -11.01 7.32 3.88
CA SER A 48 -10.91 8.74 4.20
C SER A 48 -9.54 9.18 4.74
N LEU A 49 -8.45 8.74 4.09
CA LEU A 49 -7.09 9.05 4.51
C LEU A 49 -6.71 10.52 4.22
N ASN A 50 -6.19 11.20 5.24
CA ASN A 50 -5.86 12.63 5.21
C ASN A 50 -4.57 12.91 4.43
N LEU A 51 -3.52 12.09 4.61
CA LEU A 51 -2.20 12.36 4.04
C LEU A 51 -2.19 12.27 2.49
N PRO A 52 -2.81 11.27 1.85
CA PRO A 52 -2.94 11.23 0.39
C PRO A 52 -3.71 12.43 -0.17
N ALA A 53 -4.80 12.86 0.49
CA ALA A 53 -5.59 14.01 0.08
C ALA A 53 -4.79 15.32 0.17
N LEU A 54 -4.05 15.52 1.27
CA LEU A 54 -3.16 16.67 1.46
C LEU A 54 -2.05 16.72 0.41
N LYS A 55 -1.40 15.59 0.10
CA LYS A 55 -0.35 15.52 -0.93
C LYS A 55 -0.90 15.82 -2.32
N ILE A 56 -2.07 15.27 -2.70
CA ILE A 56 -2.73 15.64 -3.96
C ILE A 56 -3.01 17.15 -4.03
N TYR A 57 -3.59 17.71 -2.96
CA TYR A 57 -4.02 19.11 -2.90
C TYR A 57 -2.85 20.12 -2.92
N ILE A 58 -1.77 19.84 -2.18
CA ILE A 58 -0.63 20.75 -2.03
C ILE A 58 0.40 20.52 -3.15
N GLU A 59 0.74 19.27 -3.45
CA GLU A 59 1.94 18.91 -4.21
C GLU A 59 1.65 18.59 -5.69
N LYS A 60 0.43 18.12 -6.03
CA LYS A 60 0.08 17.70 -7.41
C LYS A 60 -0.94 18.61 -8.12
N LEU A 61 -1.98 19.09 -7.42
CA LEU A 61 -3.01 19.97 -7.99
C LEU A 61 -2.76 21.46 -7.69
N GLY A 62 -2.43 21.78 -6.44
CA GLY A 62 -2.24 23.15 -5.93
C GLY A 62 -3.54 23.79 -5.44
N VAL A 63 -3.48 24.40 -4.24
CA VAL A 63 -4.60 25.01 -3.50
C VAL A 63 -5.52 25.85 -4.39
N LYS A 64 -4.97 26.82 -5.14
CA LYS A 64 -5.77 27.73 -5.96
C LYS A 64 -6.65 27.00 -6.97
N LYS A 65 -6.10 26.02 -7.71
CA LYS A 65 -6.85 25.26 -8.73
C LYS A 65 -7.97 24.43 -8.13
N ALA A 66 -7.81 23.97 -6.89
CA ALA A 66 -8.86 23.23 -6.17
C ALA A 66 -10.00 24.17 -5.74
N LEU A 67 -9.68 25.35 -5.20
CA LEU A 67 -10.69 26.32 -4.76
C LEU A 67 -11.43 26.99 -5.94
N ASP A 68 -10.70 27.36 -6.99
CA ASP A 68 -11.27 27.84 -8.27
C ASP A 68 -12.19 26.80 -8.94
N PHE A 69 -12.07 25.52 -8.58
CA PHE A 69 -12.90 24.44 -9.09
C PHE A 69 -14.16 24.23 -8.23
N VAL A 70 -14.06 24.21 -6.90
CA VAL A 70 -15.27 24.02 -6.05
C VAL A 70 -16.22 25.21 -6.10
N GLN A 71 -15.74 26.43 -6.38
CA GLN A 71 -16.62 27.56 -6.67
C GLN A 71 -17.52 27.32 -7.90
N LYS A 72 -17.09 26.49 -8.87
CA LYS A 72 -17.93 26.08 -10.02
C LYS A 72 -18.94 24.98 -9.68
N LEU A 73 -18.84 24.39 -8.49
CA LEU A 73 -19.79 23.44 -7.92
C LEU A 73 -20.77 24.12 -6.95
N GLY A 74 -20.95 25.44 -7.06
CA GLY A 74 -21.85 26.22 -6.21
C GLY A 74 -21.33 26.51 -4.80
N ILE A 75 -20.07 26.22 -4.48
CA ILE A 75 -19.50 26.55 -3.16
C ILE A 75 -19.16 28.05 -3.10
N THR A 76 -20.06 28.85 -2.56
CA THR A 76 -19.95 30.32 -2.41
C THR A 76 -19.19 30.74 -1.15
N THR A 77 -19.11 29.85 -0.17
CA THR A 77 -18.55 30.08 1.19
C THR A 77 -17.02 30.27 1.26
N ILE A 78 -16.28 30.03 0.18
CA ILE A 78 -14.80 30.14 0.12
C ILE A 78 -14.32 31.58 0.32
N GLN A 79 -13.40 31.80 1.26
CA GLN A 79 -12.84 33.13 1.59
C GLN A 79 -11.46 33.37 0.94
N PRO A 80 -11.00 34.64 0.81
CA PRO A 80 -9.67 34.95 0.29
C PRO A 80 -8.52 34.28 1.06
N GLU A 81 -8.67 34.08 2.37
CA GLU A 81 -7.67 33.43 3.23
C GLU A 81 -7.56 31.92 2.98
N ASP A 82 -8.63 31.27 2.50
CA ASP A 82 -8.65 29.83 2.23
C ASP A 82 -7.67 29.45 1.11
N TYR A 83 -7.32 30.39 0.24
CA TYR A 83 -6.28 30.21 -0.79
C TYR A 83 -4.87 29.99 -0.25
N TYR A 84 -4.67 30.14 1.07
CA TYR A 84 -3.44 29.78 1.79
C TYR A 84 -3.62 28.59 2.75
N ALA A 85 -4.85 28.07 2.89
CA ALA A 85 -5.17 27.00 3.83
C ALA A 85 -4.67 25.63 3.33
N GLN A 86 -3.43 25.27 3.70
CA GLN A 86 -2.83 23.98 3.34
C GLN A 86 -3.68 22.76 3.74
N THR A 87 -4.56 22.91 4.73
CA THR A 87 -5.49 21.88 5.23
C THR A 87 -6.94 22.00 4.70
N GLY A 88 -7.22 22.88 3.73
CA GLY A 88 -8.58 23.10 3.23
C GLY A 88 -9.27 21.83 2.70
N VAL A 89 -8.52 20.95 2.02
CA VAL A 89 -9.04 19.66 1.51
C VAL A 89 -9.51 18.67 2.59
N ILE A 90 -9.10 18.86 3.85
CA ILE A 90 -9.58 18.08 5.01
C ILE A 90 -10.52 18.89 5.91
N GLY A 91 -11.19 19.91 5.35
CA GLY A 91 -12.17 20.75 6.04
C GLY A 91 -11.58 21.93 6.82
N GLY A 92 -10.27 22.17 6.73
CA GLY A 92 -9.61 23.30 7.39
C GLY A 92 -9.80 24.63 6.65
N LEU A 93 -11.05 25.02 6.39
CA LEU A 93 -11.48 26.27 5.75
C LEU A 93 -12.01 27.27 6.79
N ARG A 94 -12.13 28.56 6.42
CA ARG A 94 -12.51 29.66 7.31
C ARG A 94 -13.92 29.54 7.89
N TYR A 95 -14.87 29.02 7.12
CA TYR A 95 -16.28 28.85 7.53
C TYR A 95 -16.86 27.45 7.27
N GLY A 96 -16.21 26.61 6.46
CA GLY A 96 -16.81 25.37 5.96
C GLY A 96 -17.74 25.65 4.77
N VAL A 97 -18.78 24.82 4.61
CA VAL A 97 -19.76 24.88 3.51
C VAL A 97 -21.16 24.54 4.05
N THR A 98 -22.23 24.98 3.37
CA THR A 98 -23.60 24.63 3.79
C THR A 98 -23.98 23.20 3.37
N VAL A 99 -25.05 22.66 3.99
CA VAL A 99 -25.61 21.35 3.60
C VAL A 99 -26.12 21.37 2.15
N GLU A 100 -26.70 22.48 1.71
CA GLU A 100 -27.19 22.69 0.34
C GLU A 100 -26.03 22.72 -0.66
N GLU A 101 -25.02 23.56 -0.41
CA GLU A 101 -23.81 23.70 -1.23
C GLU A 101 -23.13 22.33 -1.47
N ILE A 102 -22.87 21.57 -0.41
CA ILE A 102 -22.16 20.29 -0.55
C ILE A 102 -23.06 19.18 -1.12
N THR A 103 -24.37 19.17 -0.84
CA THR A 103 -25.30 18.22 -1.45
C THR A 103 -25.37 18.43 -2.95
N ASN A 104 -25.41 19.70 -3.40
CA ASN A 104 -25.47 20.02 -4.82
C ASN A 104 -24.15 19.71 -5.55
N ALA A 105 -23.01 20.04 -4.93
CA ALA A 105 -21.69 19.67 -5.45
C ALA A 105 -21.50 18.15 -5.64
N PHE A 106 -22.05 17.33 -4.75
CA PHE A 106 -22.10 15.86 -4.92
C PHE A 106 -23.13 15.43 -5.98
N GLY A 107 -24.27 16.11 -6.05
CA GLY A 107 -25.29 15.90 -7.08
C GLY A 107 -24.73 16.01 -8.50
N ALA A 108 -23.84 16.97 -8.74
CA ALA A 108 -23.11 17.10 -10.01
C ALA A 108 -22.26 15.86 -10.36
N ILE A 109 -21.67 15.18 -9.37
CA ILE A 109 -20.84 13.99 -9.56
C ILE A 109 -21.73 12.77 -9.88
N ALA A 110 -22.87 12.63 -9.19
CA ALA A 110 -23.87 11.62 -9.51
C ALA A 110 -24.47 11.83 -10.92
N ASN A 111 -24.80 13.08 -11.26
CA ASN A 111 -25.34 13.53 -12.55
C ASN A 111 -24.27 13.63 -13.66
N GLN A 112 -23.40 12.62 -13.77
CA GLN A 112 -22.41 12.46 -14.84
C GLN A 112 -21.48 13.68 -15.07
N GLY A 113 -21.26 14.53 -14.06
CA GLY A 113 -20.42 15.73 -14.17
C GLY A 113 -21.14 17.01 -14.62
N VAL A 114 -22.48 17.02 -14.60
CA VAL A 114 -23.30 18.20 -14.88
C VAL A 114 -23.89 18.75 -13.58
N PHE A 115 -23.42 19.93 -13.19
CA PHE A 115 -23.97 20.71 -12.08
C PHE A 115 -25.25 21.42 -12.55
N ASN A 116 -26.26 21.47 -11.68
CA ASN A 116 -27.44 22.31 -11.83
C ASN A 116 -27.56 23.10 -10.53
N ASP A 117 -27.94 24.37 -10.57
CA ASP A 117 -28.09 25.10 -9.30
C ASP A 117 -29.33 24.61 -8.50
N ALA A 118 -29.22 24.62 -7.17
CA ALA A 118 -30.26 24.12 -6.30
C ALA A 118 -31.39 25.15 -6.17
N TYR A 119 -32.65 24.71 -6.27
CA TYR A 119 -33.79 25.61 -6.11
C TYR A 119 -34.97 24.94 -5.40
N LEU A 120 -35.58 25.70 -4.47
CA LEU A 120 -36.83 25.31 -3.80
C LEU A 120 -38.07 25.86 -4.51
N ILE A 121 -37.94 27.00 -5.21
CA ILE A 121 -39.04 27.70 -5.86
C ILE A 121 -38.91 27.50 -7.37
N SER A 122 -39.82 26.76 -7.98
CA SER A 122 -39.87 26.58 -9.45
C SER A 122 -40.59 27.73 -10.17
N LYS A 123 -41.65 28.28 -9.55
CA LYS A 123 -42.50 29.32 -10.14
C LYS A 123 -43.24 30.13 -9.07
N ILE A 124 -43.41 31.42 -9.31
CA ILE A 124 -44.29 32.33 -8.56
C ILE A 124 -45.27 32.95 -9.56
N VAL A 125 -46.56 32.99 -9.19
CA VAL A 125 -47.62 33.65 -9.96
C VAL A 125 -48.36 34.69 -9.12
N ASP A 126 -48.93 35.71 -9.77
CA ASP A 126 -49.86 36.64 -9.12
C ASP A 126 -51.29 36.06 -9.00
N SER A 127 -52.20 36.82 -8.39
CA SER A 127 -53.62 36.43 -8.25
C SER A 127 -54.38 36.29 -9.57
N ASN A 128 -53.81 36.76 -10.68
CA ASN A 128 -54.38 36.72 -12.03
C ASN A 128 -53.78 35.58 -12.87
N GLY A 129 -52.79 34.84 -12.34
CA GLY A 129 -52.06 33.78 -13.02
C GLY A 129 -50.82 34.23 -13.81
N ASN A 130 -50.47 35.52 -13.78
CA ASN A 130 -49.27 36.04 -14.45
C ASN A 130 -48.01 35.49 -13.79
N ILE A 131 -46.98 35.18 -14.58
CA ILE A 131 -45.71 34.65 -14.07
C ILE A 131 -44.86 35.81 -13.54
N VAL A 132 -44.66 35.84 -12.22
CA VAL A 132 -43.80 36.83 -11.53
C VAL A 132 -42.35 36.34 -11.53
N TYR A 133 -42.15 35.04 -11.33
CA TYR A 133 -40.86 34.37 -11.41
C TYR A 133 -41.05 32.94 -11.94
N GLN A 134 -40.08 32.46 -12.69
CA GLN A 134 -39.93 31.05 -13.03
C GLN A 134 -38.44 30.72 -13.08
N HIS A 135 -38.04 29.62 -12.44
CA HIS A 135 -36.67 29.13 -12.49
C HIS A 135 -36.29 28.81 -13.95
N LYS A 136 -35.03 29.08 -14.29
CA LYS A 136 -34.44 28.75 -15.59
C LYS A 136 -33.29 27.78 -15.34
N GLU A 137 -33.41 26.60 -15.91
CA GLU A 137 -32.35 25.59 -15.87
C GLU A 137 -31.10 26.10 -16.61
N ASP A 138 -29.96 26.08 -15.93
CA ASP A 138 -28.64 26.42 -16.49
C ASP A 138 -27.63 25.29 -16.18
N PRO A 139 -27.71 24.16 -16.90
CA PRO A 139 -26.89 22.97 -16.62
C PRO A 139 -25.43 23.18 -17.03
N GLN A 140 -24.53 23.19 -16.05
CA GLN A 140 -23.09 23.45 -16.23
C GLN A 140 -22.27 22.16 -16.24
N ALA A 141 -21.59 21.87 -17.35
CA ALA A 141 -20.67 20.73 -17.48
C ALA A 141 -19.33 21.01 -16.76
N VAL A 142 -19.25 20.61 -15.49
CA VAL A 142 -18.14 20.92 -14.58
C VAL A 142 -16.98 19.92 -14.63
N VAL A 143 -17.25 18.65 -14.96
CA VAL A 143 -16.23 17.62 -15.21
C VAL A 143 -16.66 16.67 -16.34
N SER A 144 -15.71 15.97 -16.93
CA SER A 144 -15.98 14.90 -17.89
C SER A 144 -16.81 13.77 -17.28
N LYS A 145 -17.76 13.20 -18.06
CA LYS A 145 -18.59 12.03 -17.66
C LYS A 145 -17.75 10.88 -17.10
N GLN A 146 -16.60 10.62 -17.74
CA GLN A 146 -15.65 9.61 -17.31
C GLN A 146 -15.07 9.93 -15.92
N SER A 147 -14.71 11.18 -15.64
CA SER A 147 -14.20 11.57 -14.32
C SER A 147 -15.26 11.53 -13.23
N ALA A 148 -16.50 11.90 -13.56
CA ALA A 148 -17.65 11.73 -12.67
C ALA A 148 -17.87 10.25 -12.33
N TYR A 149 -17.94 9.38 -13.34
CA TYR A 149 -18.14 7.94 -13.14
C TYR A 149 -17.01 7.30 -12.32
N LEU A 150 -15.74 7.60 -12.60
CA LEU A 150 -14.60 7.11 -11.80
C LEU A 150 -14.71 7.55 -10.32
N MET A 151 -15.12 8.80 -10.05
CA MET A 151 -15.32 9.28 -8.68
C MET A 151 -16.51 8.61 -8.00
N THR A 152 -17.64 8.49 -8.68
CA THR A 152 -18.84 7.78 -8.21
C THR A 152 -18.52 6.32 -7.87
N ASP A 153 -17.73 5.63 -8.69
CA ASP A 153 -17.34 4.24 -8.42
C ASP A 153 -16.31 4.12 -7.28
N MET A 154 -15.36 5.05 -7.15
CA MET A 154 -14.51 5.14 -5.95
C MET A 154 -15.35 5.42 -4.68
N MET A 155 -16.43 6.20 -4.79
CA MET A 155 -17.37 6.47 -3.70
C MET A 155 -18.30 5.29 -3.37
N LYS A 156 -18.55 4.35 -4.31
CA LYS A 156 -19.14 3.04 -3.97
C LYS A 156 -18.23 2.25 -3.03
N SER A 157 -16.90 2.32 -3.21
CA SER A 157 -15.93 1.65 -2.33
C SER A 157 -15.96 2.13 -0.87
N VAL A 158 -16.34 3.39 -0.60
CA VAL A 158 -16.57 3.89 0.77
C VAL A 158 -17.63 3.05 1.51
N ILE A 159 -18.60 2.47 0.79
CA ILE A 159 -19.58 1.53 1.35
C ILE A 159 -19.09 0.08 1.24
N THR A 160 -18.50 -0.36 0.12
CA THR A 160 -18.24 -1.79 -0.17
C THR A 160 -16.91 -2.36 0.33
N ASP A 161 -15.86 -1.55 0.54
CA ASP A 161 -14.57 -1.98 1.12
C ASP A 161 -14.75 -2.40 2.60
N SER A 162 -14.11 -3.47 3.06
CA SER A 162 -14.15 -3.89 4.47
C SER A 162 -13.61 -2.81 5.43
N ARG A 163 -12.66 -2.00 4.97
CA ARG A 163 -12.13 -0.82 5.66
C ARG A 163 -12.88 0.48 5.35
N GLY A 164 -13.86 0.47 4.45
CA GLY A 164 -14.63 1.65 4.02
C GLY A 164 -15.45 2.28 5.14
N THR A 165 -15.45 3.61 5.23
CA THR A 165 -16.08 4.34 6.35
C THR A 165 -17.61 4.36 6.31
N GLY A 166 -18.22 4.20 5.12
CA GLY A 166 -19.66 4.20 4.90
C GLY A 166 -20.33 2.82 5.04
N ARG A 167 -19.58 1.76 5.38
CA ARG A 167 -20.02 0.36 5.41
C ARG A 167 -21.31 0.04 6.21
N ARG A 168 -21.77 0.95 7.08
CA ARG A 168 -23.02 0.80 7.84
C ARG A 168 -24.27 0.74 6.95
N VAL A 169 -24.25 1.42 5.79
CA VAL A 169 -25.35 1.40 4.80
C VAL A 169 -25.74 -0.02 4.39
N ARG A 170 -24.79 -0.98 4.35
CA ARG A 170 -25.05 -2.37 3.93
C ARG A 170 -26.12 -3.10 4.75
N GLY A 171 -26.31 -2.69 6.01
CA GLY A 171 -27.27 -3.30 6.94
C GLY A 171 -28.42 -2.38 7.36
N GLU A 172 -28.45 -1.13 6.89
CA GLU A 172 -29.45 -0.13 7.31
C GLU A 172 -30.26 0.48 6.14
N PHE A 173 -29.87 0.26 4.88
CA PHE A 173 -30.63 0.72 3.71
C PHE A 173 -31.34 -0.46 3.01
N ASP A 174 -32.68 -0.42 2.96
CA ASP A 174 -33.55 -1.54 2.55
C ASP A 174 -33.37 -1.94 1.06
N LEU A 175 -32.77 -1.06 0.26
CA LEU A 175 -32.43 -1.28 -1.15
C LEU A 175 -30.92 -1.46 -1.42
N TYR A 176 -30.08 -1.61 -0.40
CA TYR A 176 -28.67 -1.95 -0.61
C TYR A 176 -28.56 -3.27 -1.39
N GLY A 177 -27.75 -3.28 -2.45
CA GLY A 177 -27.65 -4.41 -3.40
C GLY A 177 -28.82 -4.54 -4.39
N LYS A 178 -29.78 -3.61 -4.38
CA LYS A 178 -30.87 -3.48 -5.38
C LYS A 178 -30.81 -2.14 -6.13
N VAL A 179 -30.23 -1.13 -5.50
CA VAL A 179 -29.89 0.19 -6.07
C VAL A 179 -28.46 0.50 -5.65
N GLU A 180 -27.64 0.96 -6.59
CA GLU A 180 -26.28 1.42 -6.31
C GLU A 180 -26.29 2.69 -5.45
N VAL A 181 -25.38 2.76 -4.49
CA VAL A 181 -25.16 3.94 -3.65
C VAL A 181 -23.69 4.32 -3.70
N ALA A 182 -23.40 5.55 -4.09
CA ALA A 182 -22.09 6.18 -3.99
C ALA A 182 -22.13 7.22 -2.86
N ALA A 183 -21.20 7.18 -1.91
CA ALA A 183 -21.24 8.07 -0.75
C ALA A 183 -19.87 8.49 -0.24
N LYS A 184 -19.85 9.54 0.61
CA LYS A 184 -18.68 9.93 1.39
C LYS A 184 -19.05 10.36 2.81
N THR A 185 -18.29 9.88 3.79
CA THR A 185 -18.33 10.36 5.18
C THR A 185 -17.42 11.58 5.37
N GLY A 186 -17.78 12.48 6.28
CA GLY A 186 -16.89 13.50 6.84
C GLY A 186 -16.94 13.51 8.37
N SER A 187 -15.87 13.95 9.01
CA SER A 187 -15.77 14.11 10.47
C SER A 187 -14.75 15.19 10.79
N THR A 188 -15.06 16.13 11.68
CA THR A 188 -14.06 17.10 12.17
C THR A 188 -13.12 16.45 13.20
N GLN A 189 -11.92 17.02 13.39
CA GLN A 189 -10.82 16.40 14.16
C GLN A 189 -11.18 16.04 15.61
N ASN A 190 -12.10 16.78 16.22
CA ASN A 190 -12.64 16.56 17.57
C ASN A 190 -14.02 15.86 17.58
N TYR A 191 -14.57 15.53 16.41
CA TYR A 191 -15.97 15.15 16.19
C TYR A 191 -16.98 16.18 16.73
N ALA A 192 -16.76 17.49 16.52
CA ALA A 192 -17.84 18.47 16.63
C ALA A 192 -18.94 18.21 15.58
N ASP A 193 -18.54 17.68 14.42
CA ASP A 193 -19.37 17.46 13.25
C ASP A 193 -19.18 16.06 12.69
N THR A 194 -20.26 15.51 12.16
CA THR A 194 -20.23 14.37 11.24
C THR A 194 -21.10 14.65 10.02
N TRP A 195 -20.63 14.18 8.88
CA TRP A 195 -21.26 14.35 7.58
C TRP A 195 -21.43 12.99 6.91
N PHE A 196 -22.55 12.80 6.22
CA PHE A 196 -22.73 11.72 5.27
C PHE A 196 -23.46 12.27 4.05
N ILE A 197 -22.81 12.25 2.89
CA ILE A 197 -23.44 12.60 1.61
C ILE A 197 -23.50 11.34 0.78
N GLY A 198 -24.70 10.92 0.40
CA GLY A 198 -24.96 9.69 -0.33
C GLY A 198 -25.89 9.93 -1.50
N SER A 199 -25.55 9.32 -2.64
CA SER A 199 -26.26 9.42 -3.91
C SER A 199 -26.67 8.04 -4.40
N THR A 200 -27.91 7.92 -4.85
CA THR A 200 -28.30 6.94 -5.89
C THR A 200 -28.18 7.62 -7.27
N PRO A 201 -28.45 6.94 -8.39
CA PRO A 201 -28.50 7.60 -9.69
C PRO A 201 -29.63 8.64 -9.82
N ASP A 202 -30.70 8.53 -9.03
CA ASP A 202 -31.88 9.41 -9.08
C ASP A 202 -31.88 10.54 -8.03
N VAL A 203 -31.22 10.34 -6.87
CA VAL A 203 -31.33 11.22 -5.70
C VAL A 203 -29.99 11.34 -4.98
N THR A 204 -29.58 12.59 -4.68
CA THR A 204 -28.46 12.88 -3.75
C THR A 204 -29.00 13.52 -2.49
N MET A 205 -28.51 13.09 -1.32
CA MET A 205 -28.89 13.65 -0.02
C MET A 205 -27.67 13.76 0.90
N GLY A 206 -27.42 14.97 1.41
CA GLY A 206 -26.45 15.24 2.47
C GLY A 206 -27.12 15.30 3.84
N VAL A 207 -26.43 14.75 4.84
CA VAL A 207 -26.82 14.82 6.27
C VAL A 207 -25.63 15.31 7.08
N TRP A 208 -25.79 16.44 7.76
CA TRP A 208 -24.90 16.91 8.83
C TRP A 208 -25.52 16.58 10.19
N VAL A 209 -24.66 16.26 11.17
CA VAL A 209 -24.99 16.19 12.58
C VAL A 209 -23.86 16.86 13.36
N GLY A 210 -24.20 17.83 14.19
CA GLY A 210 -23.28 18.57 15.07
C GLY A 210 -24.05 19.41 16.09
N TYR A 211 -23.41 20.44 16.62
CA TYR A 211 -24.02 21.43 17.53
C TYR A 211 -23.78 22.85 17.01
N ASP A 212 -24.71 23.77 17.28
CA ASP A 212 -24.65 25.21 16.93
C ASP A 212 -23.35 25.92 17.40
N LYS A 213 -22.62 25.31 18.34
CA LYS A 213 -21.34 25.82 18.88
C LYS A 213 -20.33 24.66 18.95
N PRO A 214 -19.19 24.71 18.23
CA PRO A 214 -18.21 23.62 18.15
C PRO A 214 -17.38 23.40 19.43
N ILE A 215 -17.74 24.08 20.53
CA ILE A 215 -17.27 23.74 21.89
C ILE A 215 -17.93 22.46 22.42
N HIS A 216 -19.07 22.07 21.86
CA HIS A 216 -19.72 20.80 22.13
C HIS A 216 -19.32 19.77 21.06
N VAL A 217 -19.02 18.55 21.48
CA VAL A 217 -18.55 17.46 20.61
C VAL A 217 -19.41 16.23 20.73
N LEU A 218 -19.52 15.48 19.64
CA LEU A 218 -20.32 14.27 19.53
C LEU A 218 -19.67 13.14 20.33
N ASN A 219 -20.48 12.48 21.17
CA ASN A 219 -20.06 11.27 21.87
C ASN A 219 -19.80 10.13 20.86
N ARG A 220 -19.18 9.03 21.32
CA ARG A 220 -18.78 7.91 20.45
C ARG A 220 -19.92 7.38 19.58
N ASP A 221 -21.11 7.27 20.16
CA ASP A 221 -22.29 6.66 19.54
C ASP A 221 -22.98 7.60 18.53
N ALA A 222 -22.67 8.90 18.59
CA ALA A 222 -23.12 9.89 17.62
C ALA A 222 -22.21 9.97 16.38
N ARG A 223 -21.02 9.34 16.39
CA ARG A 223 -20.05 9.43 15.29
C ARG A 223 -20.47 8.75 13.98
N SER A 224 -21.51 7.90 14.00
CA SER A 224 -22.12 7.31 12.79
C SER A 224 -23.52 7.87 12.48
N ARG A 225 -23.98 8.89 13.22
CA ARG A 225 -25.40 9.29 13.23
C ARG A 225 -25.87 9.94 11.94
N SER A 226 -24.99 10.61 11.20
CA SER A 226 -25.29 11.10 9.85
C SER A 226 -25.63 9.95 8.89
N THR A 227 -24.86 8.86 8.91
CA THR A 227 -25.12 7.65 8.10
C THR A 227 -26.40 6.92 8.52
N GLU A 228 -26.67 6.83 9.83
CA GLU A 228 -27.89 6.23 10.39
C GLU A 228 -29.15 7.00 9.96
N ILE A 229 -29.10 8.33 10.05
CA ILE A 229 -30.19 9.22 9.64
C ILE A 229 -30.37 9.14 8.13
N TRP A 230 -29.29 9.18 7.33
CA TRP A 230 -29.38 9.03 5.88
C TRP A 230 -30.09 7.74 5.48
N SER A 231 -29.69 6.61 6.06
CA SER A 231 -30.25 5.29 5.73
C SER A 231 -31.74 5.20 6.09
N LYS A 232 -32.12 5.68 7.29
CA LYS A 232 -33.52 5.72 7.74
C LYS A 232 -34.39 6.63 6.87
N VAL A 233 -33.92 7.84 6.56
CA VAL A 233 -34.65 8.79 5.72
C VAL A 233 -34.82 8.24 4.30
N MET A 234 -33.79 7.62 3.71
CA MET A 234 -33.92 7.00 2.38
C MET A 234 -34.89 5.80 2.36
N ASN A 235 -34.98 5.02 3.45
CA ASN A 235 -35.98 3.96 3.58
C ASN A 235 -37.41 4.53 3.64
N GLU A 236 -37.65 5.60 4.42
CA GLU A 236 -38.98 6.24 4.48
C GLU A 236 -39.34 6.96 3.17
N VAL A 237 -38.37 7.61 2.51
CA VAL A 237 -38.54 8.19 1.17
C VAL A 237 -38.94 7.10 0.16
N ASN A 238 -38.28 5.94 0.20
CA ASN A 238 -38.64 4.80 -0.65
C ASN A 238 -40.05 4.25 -0.34
N LYS A 239 -40.45 4.17 0.93
CA LYS A 239 -41.82 3.75 1.31
C LYS A 239 -42.88 4.75 0.83
N ALA A 240 -42.60 6.06 0.96
CA ALA A 240 -43.51 7.13 0.54
C ALA A 240 -43.54 7.36 -0.99
N LYS A 241 -42.45 7.01 -1.70
CA LYS A 241 -42.29 7.16 -3.16
C LYS A 241 -41.53 5.95 -3.76
N PRO A 242 -42.15 4.76 -3.87
CA PRO A 242 -41.48 3.54 -4.35
C PRO A 242 -40.87 3.64 -5.76
N ASN A 243 -41.39 4.54 -6.59
CA ASN A 243 -40.93 4.78 -7.96
C ASN A 243 -39.88 5.90 -8.08
N LEU A 244 -39.43 6.52 -6.98
CA LEU A 244 -38.41 7.57 -7.05
C LEU A 244 -37.04 6.99 -7.39
N LEU A 245 -36.65 5.94 -6.68
CA LEU A 245 -35.36 5.23 -6.83
C LEU A 245 -35.50 4.14 -7.91
N HIS A 246 -35.90 4.54 -9.11
CA HIS A 246 -36.21 3.66 -10.23
C HIS A 246 -34.96 3.23 -11.01
N THR A 247 -33.96 4.10 -11.14
CA THR A 247 -32.66 3.80 -11.77
C THR A 247 -31.79 3.01 -10.80
N LYS A 248 -31.32 1.83 -11.23
CA LYS A 248 -30.66 0.86 -10.32
C LYS A 248 -29.14 0.99 -10.28
N GLU A 249 -28.52 1.47 -11.36
CA GLU A 249 -27.07 1.51 -11.55
C GLU A 249 -26.65 2.86 -12.15
N PHE A 250 -25.43 3.32 -11.83
CA PHE A 250 -24.86 4.52 -12.45
C PHE A 250 -24.38 4.18 -13.87
N THR A 251 -24.82 4.97 -14.86
CA THR A 251 -24.47 4.72 -16.27
C THR A 251 -22.96 4.83 -16.51
N ARG A 252 -22.29 3.71 -16.86
CA ARG A 252 -20.88 3.68 -17.28
C ARG A 252 -20.75 4.36 -18.66
N PRO A 253 -19.99 5.47 -18.79
CA PRO A 253 -19.79 6.14 -20.07
C PRO A 253 -18.69 5.45 -20.89
N ASP A 254 -18.70 5.71 -22.21
CA ASP A 254 -17.63 5.27 -23.12
C ASP A 254 -16.25 5.78 -22.70
N GLY A 255 -15.21 5.04 -23.07
CA GLY A 255 -13.83 5.37 -22.74
C GLY A 255 -13.40 5.00 -21.31
N ILE A 256 -14.25 4.32 -20.53
CA ILE A 256 -13.84 3.65 -19.28
C ILE A 256 -13.34 2.24 -19.60
N VAL A 257 -12.09 1.93 -19.21
CA VAL A 257 -11.42 0.63 -19.41
C VAL A 257 -11.01 0.01 -18.07
N SER A 258 -11.02 -1.32 -17.94
CA SER A 258 -10.36 -2.03 -16.82
C SER A 258 -8.94 -2.42 -17.24
N MET A 259 -7.95 -2.14 -16.39
CA MET A 259 -6.52 -2.36 -16.68
C MET A 259 -5.76 -2.65 -15.38
N THR A 260 -4.74 -3.50 -15.45
CA THR A 260 -3.83 -3.80 -14.32
C THR A 260 -2.59 -2.91 -14.35
N VAL A 261 -2.21 -2.39 -13.18
CA VAL A 261 -0.99 -1.60 -12.95
C VAL A 261 -0.17 -2.17 -11.81
N SER A 262 1.08 -1.74 -11.70
CA SER A 262 1.90 -2.01 -10.52
C SER A 262 1.32 -1.32 -9.28
N GLY A 263 1.27 -2.06 -8.17
CA GLY A 263 0.89 -1.54 -6.86
C GLY A 263 1.97 -0.71 -6.16
N TYR A 264 3.12 -0.46 -6.81
CA TYR A 264 4.20 0.38 -6.28
C TYR A 264 4.18 1.79 -6.88
N SER A 265 4.09 1.94 -8.22
CA SER A 265 4.00 3.27 -8.87
C SER A 265 2.66 3.61 -9.49
N GLY A 266 1.77 2.64 -9.74
CA GLY A 266 0.56 2.82 -10.56
C GLY A 266 0.84 2.91 -12.07
N LYS A 267 2.06 2.56 -12.51
CA LYS A 267 2.48 2.47 -13.92
C LYS A 267 2.32 1.05 -14.47
N LEU A 268 2.69 0.84 -15.74
CA LEU A 268 2.61 -0.48 -16.38
C LEU A 268 3.56 -1.47 -15.67
N PRO A 269 3.11 -2.70 -15.34
CA PRO A 269 3.95 -3.68 -14.65
C PRO A 269 5.20 -4.08 -15.43
N ASN A 270 6.26 -4.44 -14.70
CA ASN A 270 7.48 -5.04 -15.23
C ASN A 270 7.89 -6.28 -14.40
N GLU A 271 9.04 -6.89 -14.71
CA GLU A 271 9.53 -8.08 -13.99
C GLU A 271 9.70 -7.86 -12.48
N LEU A 272 10.12 -6.67 -12.04
CA LEU A 272 10.22 -6.36 -10.61
C LEU A 272 8.84 -6.26 -9.95
N THR A 273 7.83 -5.78 -10.68
CA THR A 273 6.42 -5.84 -10.23
C THR A 273 5.98 -7.29 -10.04
N ARG A 274 6.34 -8.18 -10.98
CA ARG A 274 6.00 -9.60 -10.95
C ARG A 274 6.65 -10.33 -9.77
N LEU A 275 7.95 -10.11 -9.56
CA LEU A 275 8.69 -10.64 -8.42
C LEU A 275 8.23 -10.05 -7.07
N GLY A 276 7.78 -8.80 -7.04
CA GLY A 276 7.17 -8.17 -5.86
C GLY A 276 5.73 -8.60 -5.57
N GLY A 277 5.02 -9.16 -6.57
CA GLY A 277 3.66 -9.69 -6.44
C GLY A 277 2.54 -8.66 -6.20
N LYS A 278 2.85 -7.37 -6.03
CA LYS A 278 1.86 -6.32 -5.75
C LYS A 278 1.33 -5.70 -7.05
N PHE A 279 0.22 -6.24 -7.56
CA PHE A 279 -0.54 -5.70 -8.68
C PHE A 279 -1.85 -5.05 -8.21
N VAL A 280 -2.38 -4.11 -8.98
CA VAL A 280 -3.70 -3.49 -8.76
C VAL A 280 -4.46 -3.46 -10.08
N THR A 281 -5.66 -4.04 -10.11
CA THR A 281 -6.58 -3.90 -11.25
C THR A 281 -7.72 -2.97 -10.88
N ASP A 282 -8.04 -2.03 -11.76
CA ASP A 282 -9.10 -1.03 -11.53
C ASP A 282 -9.54 -0.41 -12.86
N ILE A 283 -10.56 0.44 -12.82
CA ILE A 283 -11.06 1.19 -13.98
C ILE A 283 -10.33 2.52 -14.16
N PHE A 284 -10.10 2.89 -15.43
CA PHE A 284 -9.39 4.08 -15.87
C PHE A 284 -10.18 4.80 -16.98
N ASN A 285 -9.98 6.10 -17.11
CA ASN A 285 -10.32 6.83 -18.32
C ASN A 285 -9.22 6.55 -19.36
N ARG A 286 -9.57 5.99 -20.52
CA ARG A 286 -8.65 5.64 -21.63
C ARG A 286 -7.72 6.80 -22.02
N LYS A 287 -8.15 8.06 -21.86
CA LYS A 287 -7.31 9.24 -22.12
C LYS A 287 -6.09 9.35 -21.19
N TYR A 288 -6.17 8.76 -19.99
CA TYR A 288 -5.23 8.93 -18.88
C TYR A 288 -4.68 7.60 -18.33
N VAL A 289 -4.70 6.52 -19.13
CA VAL A 289 -3.93 5.32 -18.78
C VAL A 289 -2.42 5.62 -18.78
N PRO A 290 -1.62 4.98 -17.90
CA PRO A 290 -0.18 5.09 -17.90
C PRO A 290 0.42 4.60 -19.23
N LYS A 291 1.53 5.23 -19.64
CA LYS A 291 2.25 4.96 -20.90
C LYS A 291 3.74 4.69 -20.68
N THR A 292 4.09 4.35 -19.44
CA THR A 292 5.46 4.13 -18.96
C THR A 292 5.45 2.94 -18.02
N GLU A 293 6.57 2.25 -17.90
CA GLU A 293 6.76 1.12 -17.00
C GLU A 293 7.02 1.57 -15.55
N GLU A 294 6.87 0.63 -14.62
CA GLU A 294 7.26 0.71 -13.21
C GLU A 294 8.74 1.12 -13.03
N ASP A 295 8.99 2.16 -12.22
CA ASP A 295 10.33 2.72 -11.95
C ASP A 295 10.57 3.10 -10.46
N ALA A 296 9.64 2.75 -9.57
CA ALA A 296 9.78 2.87 -8.13
C ALA A 296 10.40 1.59 -7.53
N LEU A 297 10.12 0.40 -8.07
CA LEU A 297 10.96 -0.77 -7.79
C LEU A 297 12.25 -0.73 -8.59
N VAL A 298 13.37 -0.80 -7.88
CA VAL A 298 14.73 -0.79 -8.48
C VAL A 298 15.64 -1.77 -7.74
N HIS A 299 16.56 -2.41 -8.48
CA HIS A 299 17.75 -3.02 -7.87
C HIS A 299 18.66 -1.90 -7.37
N MET A 300 19.07 -1.95 -6.10
CA MET A 300 20.10 -1.06 -5.57
C MET A 300 21.17 -1.84 -4.83
N LYS A 301 22.41 -1.45 -5.14
CA LYS A 301 23.58 -1.66 -4.29
C LYS A 301 23.37 -0.92 -2.97
N TYR A 302 23.67 -1.58 -1.87
CA TYR A 302 23.59 -1.01 -0.53
C TYR A 302 24.74 -1.52 0.33
N ILE A 303 25.02 -0.77 1.40
CA ILE A 303 25.88 -1.21 2.48
C ILE A 303 25.25 -0.85 3.82
N THR A 304 25.43 -1.70 4.83
CA THR A 304 24.89 -1.48 6.18
C THR A 304 25.90 -0.71 7.03
N TYR A 305 25.42 0.27 7.79
CA TYR A 305 26.15 0.96 8.84
C TYR A 305 25.18 1.27 9.99
N ASP A 306 25.54 0.94 11.24
CA ASP A 306 24.68 1.05 12.43
C ASP A 306 23.24 0.52 12.26
N GLY A 307 23.08 -0.58 11.50
CA GLY A 307 21.78 -1.22 11.20
C GLY A 307 20.94 -0.50 10.15
N VAL A 308 21.44 0.60 9.56
CA VAL A 308 20.78 1.37 8.50
C VAL A 308 21.46 1.08 7.16
N ASN A 309 20.67 1.00 6.09
CA ASN A 309 21.16 0.80 4.73
C ASN A 309 21.50 2.15 4.07
N TYR A 310 22.67 2.24 3.45
CA TYR A 310 23.17 3.39 2.71
C TYR A 310 23.55 3.00 1.28
N ILE A 311 23.66 3.99 0.40
CA ILE A 311 24.29 3.84 -0.92
C ILE A 311 25.81 3.71 -0.68
N PRO A 312 26.52 2.72 -1.25
CA PRO A 312 27.96 2.61 -1.10
C PRO A 312 28.70 3.83 -1.67
N GLN A 313 29.94 4.07 -1.24
CA GLN A 313 30.82 5.03 -1.90
C GLN A 313 31.45 4.38 -3.14
N ASP A 314 31.89 5.17 -4.12
CA ASP A 314 32.51 4.65 -5.35
C ASP A 314 33.81 3.85 -5.09
N SER A 315 34.43 4.07 -3.93
CA SER A 315 35.60 3.35 -3.40
C SER A 315 35.25 2.03 -2.69
N THR A 316 34.00 1.83 -2.27
CA THR A 316 33.62 0.69 -1.42
C THR A 316 33.77 -0.62 -2.20
N PRO A 317 34.55 -1.61 -1.71
CA PRO A 317 34.82 -2.84 -2.45
C PRO A 317 33.55 -3.62 -2.81
N ALA A 318 33.51 -4.15 -4.04
CA ALA A 318 32.33 -4.84 -4.56
C ALA A 318 31.92 -6.11 -3.79
N ASP A 319 32.85 -6.75 -3.08
CA ASP A 319 32.59 -7.89 -2.18
C ASP A 319 32.10 -7.47 -0.77
N MET A 320 32.03 -6.17 -0.50
CA MET A 320 31.48 -5.57 0.74
C MET A 320 30.11 -4.90 0.49
N ILE A 321 29.58 -5.01 -0.74
CA ILE A 321 28.31 -4.41 -1.16
C ILE A 321 27.24 -5.49 -1.29
N GLY A 322 26.10 -5.28 -0.65
CA GLY A 322 24.89 -6.08 -0.88
C GLY A 322 24.07 -5.52 -2.03
N GLU A 323 23.27 -6.37 -2.68
CA GLU A 323 22.24 -5.94 -3.64
C GLU A 323 20.86 -6.43 -3.20
N LYS A 324 19.85 -5.58 -3.37
CA LYS A 324 18.44 -5.93 -3.12
C LYS A 324 17.51 -5.09 -3.99
N VAL A 325 16.28 -5.57 -4.19
CA VAL A 325 15.19 -4.74 -4.73
C VAL A 325 14.66 -3.83 -3.61
N VAL A 326 14.44 -2.55 -3.91
CA VAL A 326 13.91 -1.55 -2.97
C VAL A 326 12.86 -0.67 -3.64
N LEU A 327 12.04 -0.03 -2.79
CA LEU A 327 11.08 0.99 -3.18
C LEU A 327 11.71 2.39 -3.13
N LYS A 328 11.83 3.03 -4.29
CA LYS A 328 12.22 4.42 -4.49
C LYS A 328 10.98 5.33 -4.51
N ARG A 329 10.68 6.00 -3.39
CA ARG A 329 9.60 7.01 -3.32
C ARG A 329 10.00 8.33 -3.99
N GLU A 330 8.99 9.14 -4.35
CA GLU A 330 9.16 10.57 -4.69
C GLU A 330 9.85 11.34 -3.55
N LYS A 331 9.58 10.96 -2.29
CA LYS A 331 10.22 11.48 -1.08
C LYS A 331 10.72 10.33 -0.20
N PRO A 332 12.03 10.09 -0.12
CA PRO A 332 12.59 8.99 0.67
C PRO A 332 12.34 9.11 2.18
N ILE A 333 12.22 7.97 2.86
CA ILE A 333 11.90 7.90 4.29
C ILE A 333 12.99 8.54 5.15
N GLN A 334 14.27 8.50 4.75
CA GLN A 334 15.34 9.14 5.53
C GLN A 334 15.21 10.66 5.55
N VAL A 335 14.72 11.27 4.46
CA VAL A 335 14.45 12.72 4.38
C VAL A 335 13.24 13.08 5.23
N LEU A 336 12.16 12.29 5.14
CA LEU A 336 10.97 12.45 5.99
C LEU A 336 11.31 12.32 7.48
N VAL A 337 12.19 11.37 7.84
CA VAL A 337 12.70 11.17 9.20
C VAL A 337 13.42 12.41 9.73
N GLU A 338 14.19 13.12 8.91
CA GLU A 338 14.89 14.35 9.32
C GLU A 338 13.94 15.53 9.47
N GLU A 339 12.97 15.70 8.57
CA GLU A 339 11.91 16.71 8.72
C GLU A 339 11.07 16.47 9.99
N LEU A 340 10.69 15.22 10.25
CA LEU A 340 9.96 14.83 11.46
C LEU A 340 10.79 15.09 12.71
N LYS A 341 12.07 14.69 12.75
CA LYS A 341 12.98 14.98 13.89
C LYS A 341 13.09 16.48 14.14
N LYS A 342 13.24 17.29 13.09
CA LYS A 342 13.31 18.76 13.19
C LYS A 342 12.00 19.35 13.71
N ALA A 343 10.87 19.03 13.08
CA ALA A 343 9.56 19.56 13.47
C ALA A 343 9.17 19.14 14.89
N LEU A 344 9.42 17.89 15.26
CA LEU A 344 9.19 17.40 16.63
C LEU A 344 10.12 18.10 17.63
N GLY A 345 11.39 18.36 17.29
CA GLY A 345 12.30 19.13 18.14
C GLY A 345 11.85 20.56 18.46
N HIS A 346 11.03 21.17 17.59
CA HIS A 346 10.42 22.49 17.82
C HIS A 346 9.04 22.43 18.53
N LEU A 347 8.40 21.26 18.58
CA LEU A 347 7.08 21.08 19.21
C LEU A 347 7.23 20.69 20.68
N SER A 348 6.58 21.46 21.57
CA SER A 348 6.71 21.38 23.03
C SER A 348 6.56 19.97 23.62
N SER A 349 7.35 19.70 24.67
CA SER A 349 7.48 18.40 25.36
C SER A 349 6.27 18.05 26.24
N SER A 350 5.12 17.77 25.62
CA SER A 350 3.97 17.20 26.35
C SER A 350 4.18 15.72 26.66
N SER A 351 3.63 15.25 27.78
CA SER A 351 3.72 13.86 28.25
C SER A 351 2.92 12.85 27.40
N ASN A 352 2.04 13.33 26.51
CA ASN A 352 1.22 12.50 25.60
C ASN A 352 1.84 12.39 24.20
N ARG A 353 3.17 12.56 24.07
CA ARG A 353 3.86 12.50 22.78
C ARG A 353 3.94 11.06 22.28
N ARG A 354 3.48 10.83 21.05
CA ARG A 354 3.70 9.58 20.31
C ARG A 354 5.18 9.26 20.19
N SER A 355 5.52 7.97 20.13
CA SER A 355 6.87 7.53 19.80
C SER A 355 7.21 7.94 18.36
N PHE A 356 8.51 8.11 18.07
CA PHE A 356 8.97 8.40 16.72
C PHE A 356 8.61 7.28 15.72
N SER A 357 8.58 6.03 16.20
CA SER A 357 8.08 4.86 15.44
C SER A 357 6.67 5.07 14.88
N ASP A 358 5.81 5.76 15.61
CA ASP A 358 4.38 5.89 15.32
C ASP A 358 4.10 6.89 14.18
N TYR A 359 5.16 7.50 13.64
CA TYR A 359 5.16 8.34 12.45
C TYR A 359 5.74 7.65 11.21
N LEU A 360 6.35 6.47 11.34
CA LEU A 360 6.85 5.74 10.18
C LEU A 360 5.70 4.98 9.49
N PRO A 361 5.63 4.97 8.14
CA PRO A 361 4.64 4.17 7.44
C PRO A 361 4.93 2.67 7.57
N GLU A 362 3.87 1.86 7.47
CA GLU A 362 3.93 0.39 7.63
C GLU A 362 4.91 -0.29 6.64
N ASP A 363 5.24 0.36 5.51
CA ASP A 363 6.19 -0.10 4.48
C ASP A 363 7.58 0.57 4.53
N ALA A 364 7.91 1.33 5.59
CA ALA A 364 9.15 2.09 5.71
C ALA A 364 10.45 1.28 5.54
N ASN A 365 10.45 0.00 5.95
CA ASN A 365 11.64 -0.87 5.89
C ASN A 365 12.01 -1.29 4.46
N ASN A 366 11.10 -1.13 3.50
CA ASN A 366 11.31 -1.48 2.09
C ASN A 366 11.93 -0.33 1.27
N ASP A 367 12.12 0.84 1.88
CA ASP A 367 12.55 2.06 1.20
C ASP A 367 13.99 1.99 0.69
N ALA A 368 14.25 2.68 -0.42
CA ALA A 368 15.56 2.82 -1.01
C ALA A 368 16.52 3.58 -0.07
N PRO A 369 17.81 3.21 0.00
CA PRO A 369 18.80 4.04 0.67
C PRO A 369 18.98 5.34 -0.13
N ALA A 370 18.65 6.48 0.47
CA ALA A 370 18.75 7.80 -0.17
C ALA A 370 19.97 8.63 0.25
N LYS A 371 20.89 8.06 1.02
CA LYS A 371 22.13 8.69 1.47
C LYS A 371 23.31 7.78 1.19
N VAL A 372 24.43 8.39 0.78
CA VAL A 372 25.73 7.72 0.71
C VAL A 372 26.20 7.34 2.11
N ASP A 373 26.97 6.26 2.23
CA ASP A 373 27.59 5.77 3.46
C ASP A 373 28.29 6.93 4.21
N PRO A 374 27.97 7.18 5.50
CA PRO A 374 28.51 8.29 6.25
C PRO A 374 29.94 8.05 6.79
N ARG A 375 30.48 6.83 6.63
CA ARG A 375 31.88 6.52 6.98
C ARG A 375 32.84 7.40 6.21
N LYS A 376 33.98 7.70 6.82
CA LYS A 376 35.04 8.49 6.21
C LYS A 376 36.32 7.68 6.21
N ASP A 377 36.78 7.34 5.02
CA ASP A 377 38.13 6.85 4.78
C ASP A 377 39.15 7.85 5.37
N ASP A 378 40.09 7.31 6.15
CA ASP A 378 41.19 8.02 6.81
C ASP A 378 42.48 8.00 5.96
N GLY A 379 42.49 7.24 4.86
CA GLY A 379 43.59 7.06 3.93
C GLY A 379 44.60 5.98 4.34
N LYS A 380 44.25 5.08 5.27
CA LYS A 380 45.15 4.02 5.77
C LYS A 380 44.41 2.70 5.93
N ALA A 381 45.11 1.61 5.65
CA ALA A 381 44.66 0.26 5.96
C ALA A 381 44.35 0.10 7.47
N PRO A 382 43.18 -0.46 7.84
CA PRO A 382 42.80 -0.68 9.24
C PRO A 382 43.76 -1.60 9.99
N SER A 383 43.69 -1.58 11.32
CA SER A 383 44.42 -2.54 12.14
C SER A 383 43.92 -3.99 11.96
N ALA A 384 44.85 -4.95 12.07
CA ALA A 384 44.55 -6.36 11.84
C ALA A 384 43.53 -6.91 12.87
N PRO A 385 42.56 -7.75 12.45
CA PRO A 385 41.64 -8.44 13.35
C PRO A 385 42.37 -9.21 14.46
N ARG A 386 41.88 -9.08 15.69
CA ARG A 386 42.52 -9.64 16.90
C ARG A 386 41.71 -10.81 17.47
N SER A 387 42.35 -11.55 18.38
CA SER A 387 41.72 -12.67 19.10
C SER A 387 41.17 -13.73 18.14
N VAL A 388 41.90 -14.02 17.05
CA VAL A 388 41.41 -14.97 16.04
C VAL A 388 41.49 -16.39 16.60
N ARG A 389 40.38 -17.12 16.59
CA ARG A 389 40.28 -18.48 17.12
C ARG A 389 39.65 -19.40 16.08
N ILE A 390 39.96 -20.69 16.17
CA ILE A 390 39.43 -21.74 15.30
C ILE A 390 38.86 -22.87 16.16
N ALA A 391 37.67 -23.34 15.81
CA ALA A 391 36.99 -24.42 16.51
C ALA A 391 36.32 -25.37 15.50
N ALA A 392 36.14 -26.64 15.88
CA ALA A 392 35.32 -27.57 15.13
C ALA A 392 33.87 -27.07 15.03
N LEU A 393 33.25 -27.20 13.86
CA LEU A 393 31.81 -26.97 13.67
C LEU A 393 31.10 -28.27 13.30
N LYS A 394 31.68 -29.03 12.35
CA LYS A 394 31.31 -30.41 11.97
C LYS A 394 32.57 -31.18 11.54
N SER A 395 32.42 -32.40 11.05
CA SER A 395 33.51 -33.24 10.54
C SER A 395 34.21 -32.69 9.28
N ASP A 396 33.57 -31.76 8.55
CA ASP A 396 34.00 -31.17 7.28
C ASP A 396 34.25 -29.65 7.35
N SER A 397 34.02 -29.04 8.53
CA SER A 397 33.93 -27.58 8.66
C SER A 397 34.34 -27.08 10.04
N VAL A 398 35.03 -25.94 10.02
CA VAL A 398 35.50 -25.20 11.20
C VAL A 398 34.81 -23.84 11.27
N ARG A 399 34.64 -23.33 12.48
CA ARG A 399 34.29 -21.93 12.72
C ARG A 399 35.57 -21.15 13.04
N ILE A 400 35.80 -20.04 12.33
CA ILE A 400 36.81 -19.05 12.67
C ILE A 400 36.06 -17.89 13.34
N THR A 401 36.48 -17.47 14.53
CA THR A 401 35.91 -16.29 15.23
C THR A 401 37.00 -15.26 15.50
N PHE A 402 36.63 -13.99 15.64
CA PHE A 402 37.57 -12.88 15.87
C PHE A 402 36.89 -11.72 16.61
N SER A 403 37.68 -10.83 17.21
CA SER A 403 37.19 -9.58 17.79
C SER A 403 36.91 -8.55 16.68
N ARG A 404 35.76 -7.85 16.77
CA ARG A 404 35.42 -6.71 15.91
C ARG A 404 36.52 -5.63 16.00
N ASN A 405 36.94 -5.11 14.85
CA ASN A 405 37.86 -3.97 14.77
C ASN A 405 37.14 -2.69 15.32
N PRO A 406 37.80 -1.85 16.14
CA PRO A 406 37.21 -0.65 16.74
C PRO A 406 37.15 0.59 15.81
N GLU A 407 37.80 0.56 14.64
CA GLU A 407 37.89 1.66 13.68
C GLU A 407 36.54 1.84 12.95
N SER A 408 36.09 3.09 12.80
CA SER A 408 34.70 3.43 12.45
C SER A 408 34.37 3.29 10.96
N ASP A 409 35.39 3.27 10.11
CA ASP A 409 35.36 3.23 8.65
C ASP A 409 35.42 1.81 8.07
N VAL A 410 35.68 0.81 8.90
CA VAL A 410 35.69 -0.62 8.53
C VAL A 410 34.32 -1.05 7.97
N VAL A 411 34.29 -1.51 6.72
CA VAL A 411 33.08 -2.04 6.06
C VAL A 411 32.83 -3.51 6.36
N GLY A 412 33.89 -4.29 6.54
CA GLY A 412 33.80 -5.72 6.80
C GLY A 412 35.16 -6.41 6.82
N TYR A 413 35.13 -7.73 6.61
CA TYR A 413 36.26 -8.62 6.77
C TYR A 413 36.33 -9.64 5.63
N ARG A 414 37.54 -10.07 5.28
CA ARG A 414 37.81 -11.16 4.33
C ARG A 414 38.48 -12.33 5.05
N LEU A 415 38.14 -13.57 4.66
CA LEU A 415 38.83 -14.78 5.12
C LEU A 415 39.80 -15.26 4.04
N TYR A 416 41.04 -15.55 4.44
CA TYR A 416 42.04 -16.20 3.59
C TYR A 416 42.35 -17.60 4.08
N ARG A 417 42.60 -18.53 3.16
CA ARG A 417 42.94 -19.93 3.46
C ARG A 417 44.14 -20.41 2.63
N SER A 418 45.11 -21.02 3.30
CA SER A 418 46.14 -21.88 2.70
C SER A 418 45.80 -23.35 2.93
N MET A 419 46.25 -24.22 2.03
CA MET A 419 46.19 -25.68 2.15
C MET A 419 47.60 -26.26 2.02
N SER A 420 48.01 -27.09 2.98
CA SER A 420 49.29 -27.82 3.03
C SER A 420 50.52 -26.93 2.74
N GLY A 421 50.54 -25.69 3.23
CA GLY A 421 51.63 -24.74 3.04
C GLY A 421 51.66 -24.01 1.69
N GLY A 422 50.64 -24.18 0.85
CA GLY A 422 50.49 -23.43 -0.41
C GLY A 422 50.16 -21.94 -0.21
N ALA A 423 50.05 -21.20 -1.30
CA ALA A 423 49.63 -19.80 -1.26
C ALA A 423 48.25 -19.61 -0.62
N TYR A 424 48.07 -18.50 0.10
CA TYR A 424 46.77 -18.11 0.64
C TYR A 424 45.84 -17.62 -0.47
N GLN A 425 44.58 -18.03 -0.41
CA GLN A 425 43.53 -17.59 -1.32
C GLN A 425 42.37 -16.98 -0.52
N GLN A 426 41.85 -15.84 -0.96
CA GLN A 426 40.60 -15.30 -0.42
C GLN A 426 39.48 -16.35 -0.60
N GLN A 427 38.66 -16.53 0.41
CA GLN A 427 37.50 -17.42 0.35
C GLN A 427 36.26 -16.65 -0.10
N SER A 428 35.33 -17.32 -0.79
CA SER A 428 34.07 -16.71 -1.21
C SER A 428 33.21 -16.35 0.00
N GLY A 429 32.80 -15.08 0.07
CA GLY A 429 32.01 -14.54 1.17
C GLY A 429 32.82 -13.65 2.12
N THR A 430 32.18 -12.59 2.57
CA THR A 430 32.70 -11.58 3.51
C THR A 430 31.84 -11.59 4.77
N VAL A 431 32.30 -10.91 5.82
CA VAL A 431 31.50 -10.60 7.02
C VAL A 431 31.41 -9.09 7.12
N LEU A 432 30.21 -8.53 7.16
CA LEU A 432 30.00 -7.08 7.16
C LEU A 432 30.01 -6.50 8.58
N THR A 433 30.43 -5.25 8.71
CA THR A 433 30.47 -4.54 10.00
C THR A 433 29.06 -4.37 10.58
N GLY A 434 28.77 -5.15 11.63
CA GLY A 434 27.44 -5.24 12.26
C GLY A 434 26.94 -6.68 12.37
N GLU A 435 27.49 -7.60 11.59
CA GLU A 435 27.23 -9.04 11.68
C GLU A 435 28.03 -9.70 12.82
N GLU A 436 27.73 -10.97 13.10
CA GLU A 436 28.51 -11.79 14.03
C GLU A 436 29.91 -12.07 13.45
N THR A 437 30.97 -11.73 14.18
CA THR A 437 32.37 -11.80 13.71
C THR A 437 32.91 -13.24 13.64
N ARG A 438 32.36 -14.00 12.69
CA ARG A 438 32.71 -15.39 12.41
C ARG A 438 32.68 -15.74 10.93
N PHE A 439 33.55 -16.64 10.50
CA PHE A 439 33.46 -17.35 9.23
C PHE A 439 33.27 -18.86 9.45
N THR A 440 32.76 -19.54 8.43
CA THR A 440 32.81 -21.01 8.32
C THR A 440 33.84 -21.39 7.26
N GLY A 441 34.87 -22.14 7.64
CA GLY A 441 35.89 -22.67 6.73
C GLY A 441 35.65 -24.16 6.45
N TYR A 442 35.72 -24.57 5.19
CA TYR A 442 35.61 -25.99 4.80
C TYR A 442 36.98 -26.68 4.77
N VAL A 443 37.06 -27.89 5.34
CA VAL A 443 38.29 -28.64 5.61
C VAL A 443 38.11 -30.15 5.42
N SER A 444 39.18 -30.88 5.09
CA SER A 444 39.20 -32.35 5.09
C SER A 444 40.26 -32.88 6.07
N GLY A 445 39.94 -33.92 6.83
CA GLY A 445 40.81 -34.43 7.92
C GLY A 445 42.18 -34.97 7.49
N ASN A 446 42.42 -35.12 6.19
CA ASN A 446 43.70 -35.55 5.59
C ASN A 446 44.57 -34.39 5.06
N LYS A 447 44.24 -33.13 5.36
CA LYS A 447 44.99 -31.94 4.95
C LYS A 447 45.20 -30.99 6.12
N GLN A 448 46.31 -30.26 6.08
CA GLN A 448 46.55 -29.13 6.98
C GLN A 448 46.03 -27.85 6.32
N TYR A 449 45.36 -27.02 7.10
CA TYR A 449 44.83 -25.73 6.70
C TYR A 449 45.40 -24.64 7.59
N SER A 450 45.52 -23.44 7.04
CA SER A 450 45.86 -22.24 7.79
C SER A 450 44.98 -21.10 7.31
N PHE A 451 44.47 -20.31 8.25
CA PHE A 451 43.54 -19.22 7.98
C PHE A 451 44.03 -17.93 8.64
N TYR A 452 43.77 -16.80 7.99
CA TYR A 452 43.80 -15.49 8.63
C TYR A 452 42.59 -14.67 8.18
N VAL A 453 42.29 -13.63 8.94
CA VAL A 453 41.24 -12.65 8.64
C VAL A 453 41.90 -11.29 8.44
N THR A 454 41.36 -10.49 7.54
CA THR A 454 41.72 -9.07 7.34
C THR A 454 40.49 -8.21 7.56
N ALA A 455 40.70 -6.96 7.98
CA ALA A 455 39.68 -5.91 8.01
C ALA A 455 39.82 -5.04 6.74
N VAL A 456 38.70 -4.53 6.23
CA VAL A 456 38.65 -3.69 5.02
C VAL A 456 37.83 -2.44 5.32
N ASP A 457 38.27 -1.27 4.83
CA ASP A 457 37.59 0.03 5.01
C ASP A 457 36.72 0.47 3.81
N VAL A 458 36.05 1.61 3.97
CA VAL A 458 35.17 2.21 2.95
C VAL A 458 35.92 2.82 1.75
N GLY A 459 37.21 3.12 1.89
CA GLY A 459 38.14 3.49 0.82
C GLY A 459 38.65 2.28 0.01
N GLY A 460 38.51 1.08 0.58
CA GLY A 460 38.93 -0.19 0.01
C GLY A 460 40.33 -0.65 0.41
N HIS A 461 40.99 0.01 1.38
CA HIS A 461 42.25 -0.50 1.91
C HIS A 461 42.00 -1.72 2.81
N GLU A 462 42.98 -2.62 2.86
CA GLU A 462 42.89 -3.89 3.55
C GLU A 462 44.03 -4.03 4.57
N SER A 463 43.69 -4.47 5.78
CA SER A 463 44.64 -4.64 6.88
C SER A 463 45.74 -5.65 6.53
N ILE A 464 46.87 -5.58 7.23
CA ILE A 464 47.77 -6.72 7.30
C ILE A 464 47.03 -7.97 7.87
N PRO A 465 47.48 -9.19 7.56
CA PRO A 465 46.89 -10.41 8.11
C PRO A 465 46.79 -10.43 9.64
N SER A 466 45.72 -11.02 10.17
CA SER A 466 45.59 -11.37 11.59
C SER A 466 46.63 -12.40 12.06
N GLU A 467 46.57 -12.73 13.35
CA GLU A 467 47.08 -14.02 13.86
C GLU A 467 46.59 -15.17 12.95
N ILE A 468 47.51 -16.06 12.55
CA ILE A 468 47.20 -17.22 11.70
C ILE A 468 46.74 -18.37 12.60
N VAL A 469 45.55 -18.92 12.33
CA VAL A 469 45.01 -20.09 13.01
C VAL A 469 45.07 -21.33 12.09
N GLN A 470 45.39 -22.49 12.66
CA GLN A 470 45.64 -23.72 11.89
C GLN A 470 44.71 -24.87 12.25
N TRP A 471 44.51 -25.79 11.30
CA TRP A 471 43.68 -26.98 11.48
C TRP A 471 44.24 -28.17 10.68
N GLY A 472 44.58 -29.28 11.35
CA GLY A 472 44.95 -30.55 10.72
C GLY A 472 46.22 -31.20 11.30
N SER A 473 46.36 -32.51 11.07
CA SER A 473 47.43 -33.39 11.57
C SER A 473 47.60 -33.38 13.10
N ASN A 474 46.90 -34.31 13.77
CA ASN A 474 46.53 -34.32 15.19
C ASN A 474 45.45 -33.27 15.55
N GLY A 475 44.44 -33.74 16.31
CA GLY A 475 43.19 -33.00 16.58
C GLY A 475 43.28 -31.91 17.66
N SER A 476 44.40 -31.20 17.74
CA SER A 476 44.64 -30.13 18.72
C SER A 476 45.04 -28.84 18.00
N GLY A 477 44.04 -28.04 17.60
CA GLY A 477 44.30 -26.67 17.17
C GLY A 477 44.88 -25.87 18.34
N THR A 478 46.07 -25.30 18.18
CA THR A 478 46.79 -24.59 19.25
C THR A 478 46.23 -23.19 19.48
N GLY A 479 44.98 -23.12 19.97
CA GLY A 479 44.50 -21.98 20.74
C GLY A 479 44.92 -22.16 22.19
N THR A 480 45.79 -21.28 22.72
CA THR A 480 46.23 -21.36 24.11
C THR A 480 45.13 -20.88 25.05
N GLU A 481 44.57 -21.79 25.84
CA GLU A 481 43.63 -21.48 26.92
C GLU A 481 43.97 -22.33 28.16
N VAL A 482 43.76 -21.77 29.35
CA VAL A 482 44.25 -22.34 30.61
C VAL A 482 43.16 -23.17 31.29
N THR A 483 43.51 -24.36 31.77
CA THR A 483 42.62 -25.29 32.45
C THR A 483 42.08 -24.78 33.79
N PRO A 484 40.92 -25.31 34.21
CA PRO A 484 40.93 -26.13 35.42
C PRO A 484 40.51 -27.60 35.17
N THR A 485 40.91 -28.47 36.09
CA THR A 485 40.77 -29.94 36.03
C THR A 485 39.71 -30.46 37.06
N PRO A 486 39.31 -31.76 37.06
CA PRO A 486 37.89 -32.11 37.18
C PRO A 486 37.49 -32.87 38.46
N GLY A 487 36.20 -33.23 38.54
CA GLY A 487 35.68 -34.32 39.36
C GLY A 487 34.83 -35.28 38.52
N SER A 488 34.93 -36.59 38.77
CA SER A 488 34.24 -37.66 38.04
C SER A 488 33.19 -38.36 38.89
N ASN A 489 32.21 -39.03 38.25
CA ASN A 489 32.00 -40.49 38.33
C ASN A 489 30.75 -40.94 37.55
N ASP A 490 30.78 -42.20 37.10
CA ASP A 490 29.78 -43.00 36.35
C ASP A 490 29.86 -44.45 36.96
N PRO A 491 29.03 -45.48 36.64
CA PRO A 491 27.88 -45.64 35.73
C PRO A 491 26.55 -45.88 36.52
N THR A 492 25.48 -46.60 36.13
CA THR A 492 25.13 -47.63 35.10
C THR A 492 23.58 -47.65 34.95
N GLU A 493 22.86 -48.34 34.04
CA GLU A 493 23.22 -49.33 32.99
C GLU A 493 22.33 -49.23 31.71
N SER A 494 21.30 -50.07 31.53
CA SER A 494 20.51 -50.18 30.29
C SER A 494 19.07 -50.68 30.53
N GLY A 495 18.12 -50.33 29.64
CA GLY A 495 16.72 -50.78 29.72
C GLY A 495 15.88 -50.42 28.48
N SER A 496 15.18 -51.41 27.90
CA SER A 496 14.54 -51.34 26.57
C SER A 496 13.06 -50.91 26.60
N SER A 497 12.59 -50.26 25.51
CA SER A 497 11.22 -50.32 24.91
C SER A 497 9.98 -50.09 25.80
N ASN A 498 8.96 -49.31 25.43
CA ASN A 498 8.05 -49.54 24.28
C ASN A 498 6.94 -48.44 24.23
N SER A 499 6.03 -48.55 23.27
CA SER A 499 4.86 -47.68 23.02
C SER A 499 3.87 -47.49 24.18
N GLY A 500 3.28 -46.29 24.27
CA GLY A 500 2.02 -46.01 24.96
C GLY A 500 1.30 -44.81 24.33
N ARG A 501 -0.01 -44.95 24.07
CA ARG A 501 -0.93 -43.82 23.79
C ARG A 501 -1.57 -43.39 25.11
N GLU A 502 -1.98 -42.14 25.21
CA GLU A 502 -3.27 -41.84 25.82
C GLU A 502 -3.86 -40.54 25.24
N GLU A 503 -5.18 -40.41 25.34
CA GLU A 503 -5.97 -39.32 24.76
C GLU A 503 -6.35 -38.30 25.83
N SER A 504 -6.66 -37.06 25.43
CA SER A 504 -7.45 -36.16 26.29
C SER A 504 -8.53 -35.49 25.45
N SER A 505 -9.78 -35.81 25.76
CA SER A 505 -10.96 -35.20 25.16
C SER A 505 -11.34 -33.93 25.91
N HIS A 506 -11.80 -32.92 25.19
CA HIS A 506 -12.56 -31.80 25.73
C HIS A 506 -13.86 -31.69 24.92
N GLU A 507 -14.99 -31.78 25.61
CA GLU A 507 -16.32 -31.62 25.01
C GLU A 507 -16.59 -30.15 24.68
N VAL A 508 -17.41 -29.91 23.66
CA VAL A 508 -17.98 -28.59 23.36
C VAL A 508 -19.48 -28.74 23.14
N ASP A 509 -20.23 -27.80 23.72
CA ASP A 509 -21.69 -27.80 23.82
C ASP A 509 -22.42 -27.70 22.46
N ASN A 510 -23.65 -28.20 22.39
CA ASN A 510 -24.37 -28.51 21.16
C ASN A 510 -25.72 -27.78 21.07
N GLY A 511 -25.66 -26.45 20.93
CA GLY A 511 -26.83 -25.57 20.84
C GLY A 511 -27.41 -25.44 19.43
N SER A 512 -28.54 -26.10 19.15
CA SER A 512 -29.17 -26.16 17.83
C SER A 512 -30.20 -25.04 17.56
N GLY A 513 -29.73 -23.94 16.96
CA GLY A 513 -30.60 -22.90 16.39
C GLY A 513 -30.89 -23.14 14.91
N GLN A 514 -32.16 -23.22 14.51
CA GLN A 514 -32.55 -23.31 13.09
C GLN A 514 -32.64 -21.91 12.45
N GLU A 515 -31.64 -21.54 11.64
CA GLU A 515 -31.77 -20.44 10.69
C GLU A 515 -32.51 -20.87 9.39
N PRO A 516 -33.27 -19.98 8.74
CA PRO A 516 -33.95 -20.30 7.49
C PRO A 516 -32.95 -20.46 6.34
N GLN A 517 -33.06 -21.57 5.60
CA GLN A 517 -32.17 -21.89 4.49
C GLN A 517 -32.22 -20.83 3.38
N ARG A 518 -31.21 -19.97 3.32
CA ARG A 518 -30.78 -19.39 2.04
C ARG A 518 -30.22 -20.51 1.17
N ALA A 519 -30.58 -20.51 -0.12
CA ALA A 519 -29.93 -21.39 -1.09
C ALA A 519 -28.41 -21.13 -1.07
N ALA A 520 -27.62 -22.20 -0.96
CA ALA A 520 -26.16 -22.09 -1.01
C ALA A 520 -25.74 -21.51 -2.36
N ALA A 521 -24.81 -20.55 -2.33
CA ALA A 521 -24.22 -20.04 -3.57
C ALA A 521 -23.51 -21.19 -4.30
N GLN A 522 -23.78 -21.34 -5.58
CA GLN A 522 -23.06 -22.26 -6.46
C GLN A 522 -21.88 -21.53 -7.09
N VAL A 523 -20.79 -22.26 -7.38
CA VAL A 523 -19.64 -21.73 -8.12
C VAL A 523 -20.11 -21.25 -9.51
N PRO A 524 -19.55 -20.16 -10.08
CA PRO A 524 -19.92 -19.71 -11.41
C PRO A 524 -19.62 -20.74 -12.50
N ASP A 525 -20.40 -20.71 -13.58
CA ASP A 525 -20.09 -21.44 -14.80
C ASP A 525 -18.80 -20.88 -15.45
N ALA A 526 -18.13 -21.69 -16.27
CA ALA A 526 -16.98 -21.21 -17.04
C ALA A 526 -17.37 -20.08 -18.02
N PRO A 527 -16.64 -18.94 -18.04
CA PRO A 527 -16.84 -17.88 -19.03
C PRO A 527 -16.74 -18.42 -20.46
N ASN A 528 -17.67 -18.02 -21.32
CA ASN A 528 -17.73 -18.50 -22.71
C ASN A 528 -17.72 -17.36 -23.74
N GLY A 529 -17.35 -17.71 -24.97
CA GLY A 529 -17.29 -16.75 -26.08
C GLY A 529 -16.18 -15.70 -25.91
N LEU A 530 -15.07 -16.04 -25.24
CA LEU A 530 -13.90 -15.18 -25.13
C LEU A 530 -13.39 -14.78 -26.52
N LYS A 531 -13.17 -13.49 -26.71
CA LYS A 531 -12.61 -12.87 -27.91
C LYS A 531 -11.52 -11.88 -27.52
N THR A 532 -10.47 -11.84 -28.33
CA THR A 532 -9.34 -10.92 -28.24
C THR A 532 -9.34 -9.97 -29.43
N ALA A 533 -9.01 -8.70 -29.20
CA ALA A 533 -8.70 -7.74 -30.25
C ALA A 533 -7.49 -6.90 -29.82
N LEU A 534 -6.47 -6.80 -30.67
CA LEU A 534 -5.37 -5.88 -30.43
C LEU A 534 -5.90 -4.44 -30.37
N THR A 535 -5.31 -3.62 -29.50
CA THR A 535 -5.55 -2.17 -29.42
C THR A 535 -4.21 -1.45 -29.56
N ASP A 536 -4.25 -0.14 -29.81
CA ASP A 536 -3.06 0.73 -29.97
C ASP A 536 -2.06 0.69 -28.80
N MET A 537 -2.41 0.00 -27.70
CA MET A 537 -1.65 -0.09 -26.46
C MET A 537 -1.64 -1.50 -25.83
N GLY A 538 -2.09 -2.55 -26.54
CA GLY A 538 -2.08 -3.93 -26.02
C GLY A 538 -3.20 -4.81 -26.59
N VAL A 539 -3.98 -5.47 -25.74
CA VAL A 539 -5.09 -6.34 -26.15
C VAL A 539 -6.33 -6.19 -25.27
N ARG A 540 -7.49 -6.02 -25.91
CA ARG A 540 -8.80 -6.06 -25.27
C ARG A 540 -9.40 -7.45 -25.35
N LEU A 541 -9.80 -7.98 -24.21
CA LEU A 541 -10.53 -9.21 -24.02
C LEU A 541 -12.01 -8.90 -23.76
N SER A 542 -12.90 -9.72 -24.30
CA SER A 542 -14.35 -9.65 -24.04
C SER A 542 -14.98 -11.04 -24.10
N TRP A 543 -15.95 -11.30 -23.22
CA TRP A 543 -16.62 -12.61 -23.10
C TRP A 543 -18.11 -12.41 -22.80
N LYS A 544 -18.87 -13.50 -22.70
CA LYS A 544 -20.25 -13.47 -22.17
C LYS A 544 -20.27 -13.67 -20.67
N ALA A 545 -21.24 -13.06 -20.00
CA ALA A 545 -21.44 -13.27 -18.57
C ALA A 545 -21.64 -14.76 -18.22
N ALA A 546 -21.04 -15.19 -17.11
CA ALA A 546 -21.24 -16.53 -16.57
C ALA A 546 -22.51 -16.60 -15.70
N SER A 547 -23.08 -17.80 -15.57
CA SER A 547 -24.22 -18.09 -14.68
C SER A 547 -23.81 -18.05 -13.20
N ASN A 548 -24.80 -18.18 -12.32
CA ASN A 548 -24.64 -18.30 -10.86
C ASN A 548 -24.02 -17.05 -10.19
N ASN A 549 -24.33 -15.87 -10.74
CA ASN A 549 -24.00 -14.55 -10.18
C ASN A 549 -22.51 -14.37 -9.84
N PRO A 550 -21.61 -14.34 -10.84
CA PRO A 550 -20.21 -14.01 -10.63
C PRO A 550 -20.08 -12.56 -10.12
N SER A 551 -19.27 -12.36 -9.08
CA SER A 551 -18.95 -11.03 -8.55
C SER A 551 -17.73 -10.40 -9.24
N GLU A 552 -16.84 -11.24 -9.77
CA GLU A 552 -15.62 -10.83 -10.47
C GLU A 552 -15.19 -11.93 -11.46
N TYR A 553 -14.40 -11.55 -12.45
CA TYR A 553 -13.72 -12.45 -13.38
C TYR A 553 -12.20 -12.28 -13.20
N TYR A 554 -11.44 -13.37 -13.25
CA TYR A 554 -9.97 -13.31 -13.24
C TYR A 554 -9.44 -13.62 -14.64
N ILE A 555 -8.45 -12.82 -15.08
CA ILE A 555 -7.81 -12.94 -16.38
C ILE A 555 -6.42 -13.57 -16.17
N TYR A 556 -6.15 -14.62 -16.93
CA TYR A 556 -4.92 -15.38 -16.88
C TYR A 556 -4.18 -15.32 -18.21
N TYR A 557 -2.85 -15.35 -18.15
CA TYR A 557 -1.96 -15.30 -19.30
C TYR A 557 -0.83 -16.34 -19.19
N SER A 558 -0.44 -16.92 -20.32
CA SER A 558 0.80 -17.67 -20.48
C SER A 558 1.48 -17.33 -21.80
N ALA A 559 2.81 -17.34 -21.82
CA ALA A 559 3.59 -17.18 -23.06
C ALA A 559 3.45 -18.38 -24.02
N SER A 560 2.91 -19.52 -23.57
CA SER A 560 2.67 -20.70 -24.42
C SER A 560 1.39 -21.43 -24.03
N GLN A 561 0.77 -22.12 -25.00
CA GLN A 561 -0.56 -22.75 -24.82
C GLN A 561 -0.64 -23.70 -23.61
N ASN A 562 0.44 -24.44 -23.38
CA ASN A 562 0.57 -25.45 -22.33
C ASN A 562 1.52 -25.00 -21.19
N GLY A 563 1.85 -23.71 -21.12
CA GLY A 563 2.70 -23.16 -20.07
C GLY A 563 1.95 -22.93 -18.75
N SER A 564 2.69 -22.52 -17.72
CA SER A 564 2.07 -22.00 -16.50
C SER A 564 1.32 -20.70 -16.82
N TYR A 565 0.05 -20.62 -16.40
CA TYR A 565 -0.75 -19.41 -16.53
C TYR A 565 -0.71 -18.60 -15.24
N GLU A 566 -0.31 -17.33 -15.33
CA GLU A 566 -0.29 -16.39 -14.22
C GLU A 566 -1.54 -15.49 -14.28
N ARG A 567 -2.13 -15.15 -13.12
CA ARG A 567 -3.28 -14.24 -13.05
C ARG A 567 -2.80 -12.80 -13.22
N ILE A 568 -2.95 -12.26 -14.42
CA ILE A 568 -2.50 -10.92 -14.81
C ILE A 568 -3.47 -9.80 -14.47
N GLY A 569 -4.72 -10.10 -14.10
CA GLY A 569 -5.70 -9.08 -13.74
C GLY A 569 -7.07 -9.64 -13.36
N SER A 570 -8.01 -8.74 -13.11
CA SER A 570 -9.42 -9.05 -12.87
C SER A 570 -10.38 -8.03 -13.51
N SER A 571 -11.67 -8.36 -13.57
CA SER A 571 -12.70 -7.40 -13.99
C SER A 571 -14.05 -7.75 -13.36
N THR A 572 -14.79 -6.74 -12.91
CA THR A 572 -16.20 -6.87 -12.52
C THR A 572 -17.15 -6.78 -13.73
N SER A 573 -16.62 -6.52 -14.92
CA SER A 573 -17.33 -6.47 -16.21
C SER A 573 -16.92 -7.64 -17.11
N THR A 574 -17.71 -7.93 -18.14
CA THR A 574 -17.37 -8.96 -19.15
C THR A 574 -16.37 -8.47 -20.21
N ASP A 575 -15.55 -7.49 -19.84
CA ASP A 575 -14.51 -6.87 -20.66
C ASP A 575 -13.29 -6.49 -19.80
N PHE A 576 -12.09 -6.60 -20.38
CA PHE A 576 -10.82 -6.24 -19.75
C PHE A 576 -9.83 -5.82 -20.84
N GLU A 577 -8.95 -4.86 -20.57
CA GLU A 577 -7.92 -4.44 -21.53
C GLU A 577 -6.54 -4.51 -20.89
N LEU A 578 -5.76 -5.51 -21.31
CA LEU A 578 -4.36 -5.58 -20.93
C LEU A 578 -3.59 -4.55 -21.76
N ILE A 579 -3.20 -3.47 -21.11
CA ILE A 579 -2.25 -2.50 -21.66
C ILE A 579 -0.85 -3.08 -21.46
N THR A 580 -0.16 -3.38 -22.57
CA THR A 580 1.15 -4.02 -22.59
C THR A 580 1.84 -3.77 -23.94
N LEU A 581 3.18 -3.72 -23.93
CA LEU A 581 3.99 -3.65 -25.14
C LEU A 581 4.17 -5.02 -25.81
N THR A 582 3.83 -6.12 -25.13
CA THR A 582 3.92 -7.49 -25.64
C THR A 582 2.63 -8.26 -25.37
N PRO A 583 1.55 -8.03 -26.16
CA PRO A 583 0.26 -8.70 -25.96
C PRO A 583 0.24 -10.16 -26.44
N GLY A 584 1.21 -10.61 -27.23
CA GLY A 584 1.25 -11.95 -27.80
C GLY A 584 1.45 -13.06 -26.75
N GLY A 585 0.65 -14.12 -26.86
CA GLY A 585 0.62 -15.26 -25.94
C GLY A 585 -0.78 -15.87 -25.87
N TRP A 586 -1.13 -16.50 -24.75
CA TRP A 586 -2.38 -17.24 -24.57
C TRP A 586 -3.14 -16.75 -23.34
N TYR A 587 -4.45 -16.57 -23.49
CA TYR A 587 -5.31 -15.99 -22.46
C TYR A 587 -6.54 -16.85 -22.17
N TYR A 588 -6.90 -17.01 -20.91
CA TYR A 588 -8.22 -17.49 -20.50
C TYR A 588 -8.82 -16.62 -19.40
N VAL A 589 -10.12 -16.78 -19.16
CA VAL A 589 -10.86 -16.09 -18.10
C VAL A 589 -11.62 -17.10 -17.24
N THR A 590 -11.58 -16.93 -15.93
CA THR A 590 -12.45 -17.62 -14.95
C THR A 590 -13.43 -16.63 -14.33
N ALA A 591 -14.48 -17.14 -13.70
CA ALA A 591 -15.47 -16.36 -12.96
C ALA A 591 -15.46 -16.77 -11.49
N THR A 592 -15.61 -15.83 -10.57
CA THR A 592 -15.56 -16.08 -9.12
C THR A 592 -16.75 -15.45 -8.39
N ASN A 593 -17.19 -16.11 -7.31
CA ASN A 593 -18.14 -15.58 -6.33
C ASN A 593 -17.81 -16.14 -4.92
N SER A 594 -18.69 -15.91 -3.95
CA SER A 594 -18.49 -16.37 -2.56
C SER A 594 -18.40 -17.89 -2.36
N ALA A 595 -18.72 -18.70 -3.37
CA ALA A 595 -18.62 -20.16 -3.32
C ALA A 595 -17.30 -20.70 -3.91
N GLY A 596 -16.57 -19.91 -4.69
CA GLY A 596 -15.31 -20.32 -5.32
C GLY A 596 -15.10 -19.71 -6.70
N GLU A 597 -14.14 -20.28 -7.42
CA GLU A 597 -13.75 -19.90 -8.78
C GLU A 597 -14.11 -21.01 -9.79
N SER A 598 -14.56 -20.63 -10.98
CA SER A 598 -14.97 -21.53 -12.05
C SER A 598 -13.79 -22.25 -12.70
N THR A 599 -14.08 -23.27 -13.50
CA THR A 599 -13.14 -23.71 -14.54
C THR A 599 -12.93 -22.59 -15.58
N SER A 600 -11.81 -22.66 -16.30
CA SER A 600 -11.43 -21.65 -17.29
C SER A 600 -12.29 -21.67 -18.55
N SER A 601 -12.42 -20.53 -19.20
CA SER A 601 -12.77 -20.46 -20.62
C SER A 601 -11.78 -21.27 -21.47
N PRO A 602 -12.14 -21.68 -22.70
CA PRO A 602 -11.15 -22.03 -23.70
C PRO A 602 -10.09 -20.92 -23.83
N ALA A 603 -8.82 -21.30 -23.94
CA ALA A 603 -7.74 -20.34 -24.10
C ALA A 603 -7.70 -19.79 -25.54
N VAL A 604 -7.49 -18.49 -25.67
CA VAL A 604 -7.40 -17.78 -26.95
C VAL A 604 -5.98 -17.27 -27.15
N GLN A 605 -5.41 -17.55 -28.32
CA GLN A 605 -4.10 -17.03 -28.72
C GLN A 605 -4.23 -15.58 -29.21
N VAL A 606 -3.32 -14.73 -28.75
CA VAL A 606 -3.02 -13.43 -29.32
C VAL A 606 -1.66 -13.52 -29.99
N ASN A 607 -1.56 -13.02 -31.22
CA ASN A 607 -0.28 -12.85 -31.90
C ASN A 607 0.20 -11.41 -31.70
N ASN A 608 1.51 -11.22 -31.57
CA ASN A 608 2.14 -9.90 -31.73
C ASN A 608 2.09 -9.46 -33.20
#